data_AF-A0A820HDA9-F1
#
_entry.id   AF-A0A820HDA9-F1
#
_cell.length_a   1.000
_cell.length_b   1.000
_cell.length_c   1.000
_cell.angle_alpha   90.00
_cell.angle_beta   90.00
_cell.angle_gamma   90.00
#
_symmetry.space_group_name_H-M   'P 1'
#
loop_
_entity.id
_entity.type
_entity.pdbx_description
1 polymer ?
#
loop_
_entity_poly.entity_id
_entity_poly.type
_entity_poly.pdbx_seq_one_letter_code
_entity_poly.pdbx_strand_id
1 'polypeptide(L)'
;LGYARYDHYMPSSGYIDVRNFTSPRELATYLDYLDRNTTAYLEYFQWRQYALHIKLPKYMCELCLKLFVDDKDHKQQSLEHINDYWNRKQCHRYDKNQNGIWTMK
;
A
#
# COMPACT_ATOMS: atom_id res chain seq x y z
N LEU A 1 13.38 3.83 1.61
CA LEU A 1 13.77 3.55 0.21
C LEU A 1 13.95 2.05 0.08
N GLY A 2 13.24 1.41 -0.85
CA GLY A 2 13.34 -0.03 -1.09
C GLY A 2 14.27 -0.33 -2.26
N TYR A 3 14.89 -1.52 -2.26
CA TYR A 3 15.74 -1.99 -3.37
C TYR A 3 14.93 -2.67 -4.50
N ALA A 4 13.60 -2.55 -4.48
CA ALA A 4 12.73 -3.21 -5.45
C ALA A 4 12.79 -2.55 -6.84
N ARG A 5 12.49 -3.34 -7.87
CA ARG A 5 12.32 -2.89 -9.25
C ARG A 5 10.88 -2.41 -9.48
N TYR A 6 10.64 -1.14 -9.17
CA TYR A 6 9.31 -0.55 -9.25
C TYR A 6 8.80 -0.38 -10.70
N ASP A 7 9.71 -0.37 -11.68
CA ASP A 7 9.41 -0.33 -13.12
C ASP A 7 8.54 -1.51 -13.60
N HIS A 8 8.53 -2.63 -12.86
CA HIS A 8 7.68 -3.79 -13.18
C HIS A 8 6.25 -3.65 -12.68
N TYR A 9 6.02 -2.76 -11.71
CA TYR A 9 4.74 -2.66 -11.00
C TYR A 9 4.02 -1.34 -11.25
N MET A 10 4.75 -0.28 -11.62
CA MET A 10 4.24 1.08 -11.72
C MET A 10 4.90 1.79 -12.92
N PRO A 11 4.16 2.56 -13.73
CA PRO A 11 4.78 3.43 -14.72
C PRO A 11 5.70 4.45 -14.05
N SER A 12 6.66 4.99 -14.81
CA SER A 12 7.63 5.99 -14.31
C SER A 12 6.97 7.26 -13.74
N SER A 13 5.79 7.63 -14.26
CA SER A 13 4.99 8.71 -13.70
C SER A 13 4.40 8.40 -12.32
N GLY A 14 4.53 7.18 -11.78
CA GLY A 14 3.96 6.81 -10.49
C GLY A 14 4.91 6.86 -9.31
N TYR A 15 6.20 7.11 -9.53
CA TYR A 15 7.19 7.16 -8.46
C TYR A 15 8.45 7.91 -8.88
N ILE A 16 9.18 8.43 -7.89
CA ILE A 16 10.51 9.01 -8.08
C ILE A 16 11.55 7.93 -7.79
N ASP A 17 12.32 7.51 -8.80
CA ASP A 17 13.45 6.61 -8.59
C ASP A 17 14.66 7.39 -8.07
N VAL A 18 14.97 7.23 -6.78
CA VAL A 18 16.10 7.92 -6.15
C VAL A 18 17.46 7.54 -6.75
N ARG A 19 17.56 6.40 -7.45
CA ARG A 19 18.80 5.96 -8.10
C ARG A 19 19.13 6.79 -9.33
N ASN A 20 18.18 7.55 -9.84
CA ASN A 20 18.39 8.47 -10.96
C ASN A 20 19.09 9.78 -10.55
N PHE A 21 19.34 9.98 -9.26
CA PHE A 21 20.00 11.17 -8.73
C PHE A 21 21.41 10.82 -8.28
N THR A 22 22.36 11.67 -8.64
CA THR A 22 23.78 11.49 -8.33
C THR A 22 24.09 11.72 -6.85
N SER A 23 23.23 12.47 -6.14
CA SER A 23 23.38 12.75 -4.72
C SER A 23 22.04 13.04 -4.02
N PRO A 24 21.97 12.88 -2.68
CA PRO A 24 20.80 13.31 -1.91
C PRO A 24 20.48 14.80 -2.04
N ARG A 25 21.48 15.65 -2.27
CA ARG A 25 21.29 17.09 -2.49
C ARG A 25 20.53 17.36 -3.79
N GLU A 26 20.90 16.67 -4.87
CA GLU A 26 20.22 16.80 -6.16
C GLU A 26 18.76 16.35 -6.06
N LEU A 27 18.49 15.24 -5.38
CA LEU A 27 17.12 14.80 -5.09
C LEU A 27 16.35 15.85 -4.28
N ALA A 28 16.96 16.44 -3.24
CA ALA A 28 16.31 17.47 -2.45
C ALA A 28 15.96 18.72 -3.29
N THR A 29 16.85 19.15 -4.18
CA THR A 29 16.59 20.25 -5.12
C THR A 29 15.44 19.91 -6.07
N TYR A 30 15.38 18.67 -6.57
CA TYR A 30 14.28 18.23 -7.41
C TYR A 30 12.93 18.19 -6.67
N LEU A 31 12.93 17.77 -5.41
CA LEU A 31 11.72 17.78 -4.57
C LEU A 31 11.23 19.21 -4.27
N ASP A 32 12.13 20.17 -4.00
CA ASP A 32 11.78 21.59 -3.83
C ASP A 32 11.21 22.19 -5.14
N TYR A 33 11.74 21.78 -6.30
CA TYR A 33 11.14 22.13 -7.60
C TYR A 33 9.71 21.60 -7.75
N LEU A 34 9.46 20.34 -7.41
CA LEU A 34 8.11 19.76 -7.50
C LEU A 34 7.13 20.43 -6.55
N ASP A 35 7.56 20.74 -5.32
CA ASP A 35 6.71 21.43 -4.33
C ASP A 35 6.25 22.81 -4.82
N ARG A 36 7.13 23.53 -5.53
CA ARG A 36 6.82 24.86 -6.07
C ARG A 36 6.15 24.84 -7.44
N ASN A 37 6.11 23.70 -8.11
CA ASN A 37 5.56 23.55 -9.45
C ASN A 37 4.43 22.52 -9.46
N THR A 38 3.22 23.00 -9.19
CA THR A 38 2.00 22.18 -9.17
C THR A 38 1.79 21.38 -10.45
N THR A 39 2.11 21.94 -11.62
CA THR A 39 1.95 21.24 -12.90
C THR A 39 2.88 20.03 -12.97
N ALA A 40 4.18 20.22 -12.69
CA ALA A 40 5.16 19.13 -12.70
C ALA A 40 4.87 18.08 -11.63
N TYR A 41 4.41 18.49 -10.44
CA TYR A 41 3.96 17.57 -9.40
C TYR A 41 2.75 16.74 -9.86
N LEU A 42 1.77 17.36 -10.53
CA LEU A 42 0.57 16.66 -11.01
C LEU A 42 0.86 15.67 -12.14
N GLU A 43 1.94 15.84 -12.90
CA GLU A 43 2.39 14.85 -13.91
C GLU A 43 2.68 13.48 -13.26
N TYR A 44 3.14 13.46 -12.00
CA TYR A 44 3.32 12.22 -11.24
C TYR A 44 2.01 11.54 -10.80
N PHE A 45 0.85 12.06 -11.20
CA PHE A 45 -0.45 11.40 -10.97
C PHE A 45 -1.06 10.88 -12.27
N GLN A 46 -0.38 11.07 -13.41
CA GLN A 46 -0.83 10.52 -14.69
C GLN A 46 -0.96 8.99 -14.65
N TRP A 47 -0.18 8.28 -13.82
CA TRP A 47 -0.30 6.84 -13.66
C TRP A 47 -1.71 6.38 -13.28
N ARG A 48 -2.49 7.24 -12.61
CA ARG A 48 -3.86 6.92 -12.18
C ARG A 48 -4.77 6.62 -13.35
N GLN A 49 -4.51 7.17 -14.54
CA GLN A 49 -5.28 6.87 -15.75
C GLN A 49 -5.17 5.38 -16.15
N TYR A 50 -4.07 4.72 -15.78
CA TYR A 50 -3.84 3.29 -16.02
C TYR A 50 -4.31 2.40 -14.85
N ALA A 51 -4.52 2.97 -13.66
CA ALA A 51 -4.90 2.23 -12.45
C ALA A 51 -6.40 1.91 -12.35
N LEU A 52 -7.25 2.49 -13.21
CA LEU A 52 -8.71 2.43 -13.09
C LEU A 52 -9.35 1.07 -13.46
N HIS A 53 -8.56 0.06 -13.80
CA HIS A 53 -9.07 -1.28 -14.12
C HIS A 53 -8.79 -2.35 -13.07
N ILE A 54 -8.32 -1.97 -11.88
CA ILE A 54 -8.25 -2.92 -10.76
C ILE A 54 -9.67 -3.13 -10.24
N LYS A 55 -10.33 -4.20 -10.70
CA LYS A 55 -11.51 -4.73 -10.00
C LYS A 55 -11.05 -5.15 -8.63
N LEU A 56 -11.29 -4.30 -7.62
CA LEU A 56 -11.04 -4.67 -6.25
C LEU A 56 -11.86 -5.94 -5.97
N PRO A 57 -11.19 -7.03 -5.55
CA PRO A 57 -11.93 -8.22 -5.18
C PRO A 57 -12.85 -7.90 -4.00
N LYS A 58 -14.02 -8.55 -3.95
CA LYS A 58 -15.10 -8.21 -3.00
C LYS A 58 -14.63 -8.07 -1.54
N TYR A 59 -13.65 -8.88 -1.13
CA TYR A 59 -13.07 -8.83 0.21
C TYR A 59 -12.43 -7.49 0.56
N MET A 60 -11.91 -6.73 -0.41
CA MET A 60 -11.36 -5.39 -0.17
C MET A 60 -12.45 -4.38 0.16
N CYS A 61 -13.61 -4.47 -0.49
CA CYS A 61 -14.77 -3.63 -0.14
C CYS A 61 -15.30 -3.97 1.26
N GLU A 62 -15.39 -5.27 1.59
CA GLU A 62 -15.78 -5.73 2.92
C GLU A 62 -14.81 -5.26 4.01
N LEU A 63 -13.50 -5.30 3.74
CA LEU A 63 -12.48 -4.77 4.63
C LEU A 63 -12.62 -3.26 4.82
N CYS A 64 -12.77 -2.49 3.74
CA CYS A 64 -12.99 -1.04 3.82
C CYS A 64 -14.22 -0.69 4.64
N LEU A 65 -15.33 -1.42 4.47
CA LEU A 65 -16.53 -1.23 5.27
C LEU A 65 -16.28 -1.51 6.74
N LYS A 66 -15.57 -2.60 7.08
CA LYS A 66 -15.22 -2.91 8.48
C LYS A 66 -14.29 -1.88 9.12
N LEU A 67 -13.38 -1.30 8.35
CA LEU A 67 -12.48 -0.24 8.82
C LEU A 67 -13.19 1.11 8.97
N PHE A 68 -14.18 1.39 8.11
CA PHE A 68 -14.89 2.67 8.08
C PHE A 68 -16.11 2.72 9.02
N VAL A 69 -16.77 1.58 9.24
CA VAL A 69 -17.78 1.48 10.28
C VAL A 69 -17.06 1.66 11.62
N ASP A 70 -17.29 2.81 12.23
CA ASP A 70 -16.79 3.19 13.55
C ASP A 70 -17.34 2.20 14.58
N ASP A 71 -16.65 1.07 14.71
CA ASP A 71 -16.93 0.12 15.77
C ASP A 71 -16.43 0.76 17.06
N LYS A 72 -17.36 1.17 17.91
CA LYS A 72 -17.06 1.69 19.25
C LYS A 72 -16.31 0.65 20.12
N ASP A 73 -16.22 -0.59 19.66
CA ASP A 73 -15.40 -1.66 20.22
C ASP A 73 -13.97 -1.77 19.66
N HIS A 74 -13.54 -0.91 18.72
CA HIS A 74 -12.11 -0.75 18.41
C HIS A 74 -11.40 -0.06 19.58
N LYS A 75 -11.18 -0.82 20.66
CA LYS A 75 -10.26 -0.43 21.72
C LYS A 75 -8.90 -0.23 21.07
N GLN A 76 -8.38 0.98 21.17
CA GLN A 76 -7.00 1.26 20.84
C GLN A 76 -6.12 0.35 21.71
N GLN A 77 -5.49 -0.66 21.09
CA GLN A 77 -4.61 -1.58 21.79
C GLN A 77 -3.18 -1.07 21.70
N SER A 78 -2.55 -0.89 22.86
CA SER A 78 -1.09 -0.72 22.92
C SER A 78 -0.46 -2.11 22.99
N LEU A 79 0.32 -2.47 21.98
CA LEU A 79 1.10 -3.70 21.97
C LEU A 79 2.51 -3.37 22.46
N GLU A 80 2.88 -3.83 23.65
CA GLU A 80 4.23 -3.61 24.21
C GLU A 80 5.31 -4.28 23.36
N HIS A 81 5.03 -5.50 22.90
CA HIS A 81 5.93 -6.27 22.04
C HIS A 81 5.20 -6.70 20.78
N ILE A 82 5.48 -5.98 19.68
CA ILE A 82 4.89 -6.27 18.38
C ILE A 82 5.25 -7.70 17.92
N ASN A 83 6.43 -8.20 18.26
CA ASN A 83 6.86 -9.57 17.95
C ASN A 83 5.96 -10.62 18.62
N ASP A 84 5.49 -10.37 19.84
CA ASP A 84 4.59 -11.31 20.51
C ASP A 84 3.24 -11.35 19.81
N TYR A 85 2.76 -10.21 19.30
CA TYR A 85 1.58 -10.18 18.44
C TYR A 85 1.79 -11.04 17.19
N TRP A 86 2.81 -10.77 16.37
CA TRP A 86 3.01 -11.50 15.11
C TRP A 86 3.35 -12.99 15.27
N ASN A 87 4.06 -13.36 16.34
CA ASN A 87 4.51 -14.73 16.57
C ASN A 87 3.54 -15.57 17.41
N ARG A 88 2.45 -14.97 17.93
CA ARG A 88 1.29 -15.76 18.36
C ARG A 88 0.84 -16.54 17.14
N LYS A 89 0.62 -17.86 17.26
CA LYS A 89 0.13 -18.74 16.18
C LYS A 89 -1.34 -18.44 15.81
N GLN A 90 -1.68 -17.16 15.68
CA GLN A 90 -2.98 -16.59 15.37
C GLN A 90 -3.26 -16.52 13.86
N CYS A 91 -2.26 -16.83 13.04
CA CYS A 91 -2.45 -17.01 11.61
C CYS A 91 -3.13 -18.36 11.33
N HIS A 92 -4.43 -18.32 11.07
CA HIS A 92 -5.19 -19.50 10.67
C HIS A 92 -5.04 -19.73 9.16
N ARG A 93 -4.73 -20.98 8.80
CA ARG A 93 -4.75 -21.41 7.39
C ARG A 93 -6.19 -21.70 7.00
N TYR A 94 -6.66 -21.02 5.96
CA TYR A 94 -7.96 -21.30 5.35
C TYR A 94 -7.76 -22.29 4.20
N ASP A 95 -8.51 -23.39 4.23
CA ASP A 95 -8.56 -24.36 3.13
C ASP A 95 -9.98 -24.32 2.51
N LYS A 96 -10.09 -24.61 1.20
CA LYS A 96 -11.38 -24.76 0.53
C LYS A 96 -11.96 -26.13 0.85
N ASN A 97 -13.19 -26.18 1.36
CA ASN A 97 -13.93 -27.43 1.50
C ASN A 97 -14.44 -27.93 0.13
N GLN A 98 -15.04 -29.12 0.11
CA GLN A 98 -15.56 -29.77 -1.11
C GLN A 98 -16.60 -28.92 -1.86
N ASN A 99 -17.24 -27.97 -1.18
CA ASN A 99 -18.24 -27.06 -1.74
C ASN A 99 -17.63 -25.70 -2.17
N GLY A 100 -16.30 -25.57 -2.14
CA GLY A 100 -15.59 -24.36 -2.53
C GLY A 100 -15.65 -23.21 -1.51
N ILE A 101 -16.14 -23.48 -0.30
CA ILE A 101 -16.23 -22.51 0.80
C ILE A 101 -14.91 -22.55 1.58
N TRP A 102 -14.34 -21.37 1.83
CA TRP A 102 -13.14 -21.23 2.67
C TRP A 102 -13.50 -21.42 4.14
N THR A 103 -12.97 -22.47 4.76
CA THR A 103 -13.17 -22.75 6.19
C THR A 103 -11.83 -22.75 6.91
N MET A 104 -11.80 -22.20 8.13
CA MET A 104 -10.61 -22.32 8.98
C MET A 104 -10.39 -23.79 9.34
N LYS A 105 -9.14 -24.21 9.30
CA LYS A 105 -8.73 -25.53 9.78
C LYS A 105 -8.53 -25.55 11.29
#